data_AF-E6UA36-F1
#
_entry.id   AF-E6UA36-F1
#
_cell.length_a   1.000
_cell.length_b   1.000
_cell.length_c   1.000
_cell.angle_alpha   90.00
_cell.angle_beta   90.00
_cell.angle_gamma   90.00
#
_symmetry.space_group_name_H-M   'P 1'
#
loop_
_entity.id
_entity.type
_entity.pdbx_description
1 polymer ?
#
loop_
_entity_poly.entity_id
_entity_poly.type
_entity_poly.pdbx_seq_one_letter_code
_entity_poly.pdbx_strand_id
1 'polypeptide(L)'
;MEDICEAFHIDKKLSVPLFKQIIVQIEHFILLDIWKTDTVLPSLRTLASHLNINVNTVQKSYTILKDQNIIYVYHSEKWLISENAKHILQLEYEKRLDELYEIAFELYLMHVDQAEVIFRIRQAYFDVETYKKHLMEKCGSTYLSSTT
;
A
#
# COMPACT_ATOMS: atom_id res chain seq x y z
N MET A 1 9.77 21.40 1.07
CA MET A 1 9.73 20.01 1.57
C MET A 1 8.26 19.71 1.70
N GLU A 2 7.68 18.98 0.76
CA GLU A 2 6.27 18.58 0.87
C GLU A 2 6.07 17.84 2.18
N ASP A 3 4.98 18.17 2.88
CA ASP A 3 4.63 17.47 4.10
C ASP A 3 4.23 16.04 3.72
N ILE A 4 5.06 15.07 4.09
CA ILE A 4 4.82 13.63 3.83
C ILE A 4 3.44 13.21 4.35
N CYS A 5 2.87 13.92 5.34
CA CYS A 5 1.50 13.68 5.81
C CYS A 5 0.46 13.80 4.70
N GLU A 6 0.58 14.81 3.82
CA GLU A 6 -0.40 15.09 2.75
C GLU A 6 -0.44 14.00 1.67
N ALA A 7 0.59 13.16 1.60
CA ALA A 7 0.62 12.03 0.68
C ALA A 7 -0.29 10.86 1.12
N PHE A 8 -0.76 10.86 2.38
CA PHE A 8 -1.61 9.79 2.89
C PHE A 8 -3.10 10.08 2.70
N HIS A 9 -3.83 9.08 2.20
CA HIS A 9 -5.28 9.11 2.08
C HIS A 9 -5.91 7.81 2.56
N ILE A 10 -7.09 7.87 3.19
CA ILE A 10 -7.81 6.68 3.67
C ILE A 10 -9.26 6.72 3.21
N ASP A 11 -9.76 5.59 2.74
CA ASP A 11 -11.21 5.38 2.59
C ASP A 11 -11.76 4.49 3.70
N LYS A 12 -12.70 5.03 4.48
CA LYS A 12 -13.41 4.27 5.51
C LYS A 12 -14.52 3.37 4.94
N LYS A 13 -14.89 3.55 3.68
CA LYS A 13 -15.95 2.77 3.00
C LYS A 13 -15.44 1.47 2.41
N LEU A 14 -14.13 1.29 2.40
CA LEU A 14 -13.50 0.05 2.00
C LEU A 14 -13.80 -1.12 2.89
N SER A 15 -13.90 -2.29 2.27
CA SER A 15 -13.78 -3.57 2.99
C SER A 15 -12.34 -3.86 3.46
N VAL A 16 -11.33 -3.15 2.94
CA VAL A 16 -9.94 -3.28 3.40
C VAL A 16 -9.72 -2.48 4.70
N PRO A 17 -9.18 -3.09 5.76
CA PRO A 17 -8.91 -2.41 7.02
C PRO A 17 -8.00 -1.18 6.89
N LEU A 18 -8.27 -0.12 7.66
CA LEU A 18 -7.55 1.16 7.60
C LEU A 18 -6.02 1.02 7.77
N PHE A 19 -5.58 0.17 8.69
CA PHE A 19 -4.13 -0.05 8.91
C PHE A 19 -3.46 -0.65 7.66
N LYS A 20 -4.17 -1.50 6.91
CA LYS A 20 -3.65 -2.11 5.68
C LYS A 20 -3.58 -1.08 4.55
N GLN A 21 -4.51 -0.12 4.51
CA GLN A 21 -4.43 0.99 3.56
C GLN A 21 -3.19 1.87 3.78
N ILE A 22 -2.79 2.10 5.03
CA ILE A 22 -1.56 2.84 5.37
C ILE A 22 -0.32 2.07 4.92
N ILE A 23 -0.27 0.76 5.22
CA ILE A 23 0.83 -0.13 4.81
C ILE A 23 1.02 -0.08 3.30
N VAL A 24 -0.04 -0.34 2.53
CA VAL A 24 0.01 -0.38 1.06
C VAL A 24 0.49 0.94 0.46
N GLN A 25 0.09 2.08 1.03
CA GLN A 25 0.58 3.38 0.56
C GLN A 25 2.08 3.55 0.81
N ILE A 26 2.57 3.20 2.00
CA ILE A 26 4.00 3.27 2.32
C ILE A 26 4.81 2.37 1.37
N GLU A 27 4.39 1.13 1.19
CA GLU A 27 5.02 0.18 0.27
C GLU A 27 5.05 0.71 -1.16
N HIS A 28 3.94 1.31 -1.62
CA HIS A 28 3.83 1.88 -2.95
C HIS A 28 4.78 3.07 -3.17
N PHE A 29 4.87 4.00 -2.22
CA PHE A 29 5.80 5.14 -2.32
C PHE A 29 7.28 4.70 -2.30
N ILE A 30 7.61 3.62 -1.58
CA ILE A 30 8.96 3.03 -1.58
C ILE A 30 9.26 2.40 -2.94
N LEU A 31 8.32 1.61 -3.49
CA LEU A 31 8.48 0.94 -4.77
C LEU A 31 8.65 1.94 -5.94
N LEU A 32 7.98 3.09 -5.87
CA LEU A 32 8.08 4.18 -6.85
C LEU A 32 9.33 5.07 -6.68
N ASP A 33 10.24 4.75 -5.76
CA ASP A 33 11.42 5.58 -5.40
C ASP A 33 11.08 7.02 -4.93
N ILE A 34 9.82 7.26 -4.55
CA ILE A 34 9.36 8.55 -4.01
C ILE A 34 9.90 8.72 -2.60
N TRP A 35 9.78 7.69 -1.77
CA TRP A 35 10.38 7.66 -0.43
C TRP A 35 11.58 6.72 -0.41
N LYS A 36 12.73 7.31 -0.11
CA LYS A 36 14.03 6.61 -0.10
C LYS A 36 14.41 6.22 1.32
N THR A 37 15.50 5.47 1.45
CA THR A 37 16.17 5.20 2.73
C THR A 37 16.27 6.44 3.60
N ASP A 38 16.03 6.28 4.89
CA ASP A 38 16.07 7.33 5.91
C ASP A 38 15.04 8.46 5.74
N THR A 39 14.08 8.30 4.83
CA THR A 39 12.92 9.21 4.79
C THR A 39 12.16 9.12 6.10
N VAL A 40 11.98 10.26 6.76
CA VAL A 40 11.29 10.35 8.05
C VAL A 40 9.78 10.33 7.81
N LEU A 41 9.12 9.29 8.32
CA LEU A 41 7.67 9.18 8.30
C LEU A 41 7.04 10.06 9.38
N PRO A 42 5.77 10.47 9.20
CA PRO A 42 5.03 11.22 10.22
C PRO A 42 4.96 10.47 11.55
N SER A 43 4.91 11.21 12.66
CA SER A 43 4.68 10.62 13.98
C SER A 43 3.31 9.94 14.03
N LEU A 44 3.15 8.96 14.93
CA LEU A 44 1.88 8.25 15.13
C LEU A 44 0.70 9.20 15.35
N ARG A 45 0.91 10.25 16.16
CA ARG A 45 -0.12 11.24 16.49
C ARG A 45 -0.40 12.20 15.33
N THR A 46 0.65 12.64 14.63
CA THR A 46 0.54 13.52 13.47
C THR A 46 -0.30 12.84 12.38
N LEU A 47 0.06 11.60 12.02
CA LEU A 47 -0.64 10.87 10.97
C LEU A 47 -2.08 10.53 11.37
N ALA A 48 -2.30 10.11 12.62
CA ALA A 48 -3.64 9.82 13.12
C ALA A 48 -4.55 11.05 13.12
N SER A 49 -4.01 12.22 13.48
CA SER A 49 -4.73 13.49 13.44
C SER A 49 -5.05 13.90 12.01
N HIS A 50 -4.07 13.83 11.09
CA HIS A 50 -4.25 14.18 9.69
C HIS A 50 -5.33 13.30 9.03
N LEU A 51 -5.28 11.99 9.26
CA LEU A 51 -6.23 11.03 8.68
C LEU A 51 -7.55 10.93 9.46
N ASN A 52 -7.66 11.60 10.61
CA ASN A 52 -8.79 11.51 11.55
C ASN A 52 -9.16 10.03 11.86
N ILE A 53 -8.18 9.28 12.35
CA ILE A 53 -8.30 7.87 12.74
C ILE A 53 -7.69 7.61 14.13
N ASN A 54 -7.92 6.40 14.65
CA ASN A 54 -7.34 5.98 15.92
C ASN A 54 -5.80 5.85 15.82
N VAL A 55 -5.06 6.43 16.76
CA VAL A 55 -3.59 6.31 16.86
C VAL A 55 -3.14 4.85 16.88
N ASN A 56 -3.90 3.96 17.50
CA ASN A 56 -3.61 2.52 17.54
C ASN A 56 -3.64 1.88 16.14
N THR A 57 -4.43 2.43 15.21
CA THR A 57 -4.47 1.96 13.81
C THR A 57 -3.17 2.32 13.09
N VAL A 58 -2.66 3.54 13.28
CA VAL A 58 -1.35 3.94 12.75
C VAL A 58 -0.24 3.12 13.40
N GLN A 59 -0.28 2.97 14.72
CA GLN A 59 0.69 2.17 15.46
C GLN A 59 0.73 0.73 14.96
N LYS A 60 -0.43 0.10 14.75
CA LYS A 60 -0.50 -1.24 14.16
C LYS A 60 0.17 -1.31 12.79
N SER A 61 -0.05 -0.30 11.95
CA SER A 61 0.55 -0.21 10.60
C SER A 61 2.07 -0.16 10.68
N TYR A 62 2.60 0.74 11.52
CA TYR A 62 4.04 0.93 11.69
C TYR A 62 4.70 -0.29 12.35
N THR A 63 4.05 -0.91 13.34
CA THR A 63 4.57 -2.15 13.95
C THR A 63 4.71 -3.26 12.92
N ILE A 64 3.69 -3.48 12.07
CA ILE A 64 3.76 -4.51 11.02
C ILE A 64 4.92 -4.23 10.05
N LEU A 65 5.04 -3.00 9.56
CA LEU A 65 6.13 -2.60 8.66
C LEU A 65 7.51 -2.74 9.31
N LYS A 66 7.60 -2.46 10.63
CA LYS A 66 8.83 -2.62 11.40
C LYS A 66 9.21 -4.09 11.53
N ASP A 67 8.24 -4.95 11.81
CA ASP A 67 8.45 -6.40 11.93
C ASP A 67 8.84 -7.02 10.58
N GLN A 68 8.40 -6.42 9.47
CA GLN A 68 8.84 -6.74 8.10
C GLN A 68 10.19 -6.13 7.71
N ASN A 69 10.85 -5.38 8.60
CA ASN A 69 12.08 -4.62 8.34
C ASN A 69 11.96 -3.56 7.23
N ILE A 70 10.75 -3.13 6.88
CA ILE A 70 10.51 -2.07 5.88
C ILE A 70 10.77 -0.69 6.48
N ILE A 71 10.46 -0.53 7.77
CA ILE A 71 10.75 0.70 8.53
C ILE A 71 11.50 0.37 9.82
N TYR A 72 12.16 1.38 10.39
CA TYR A 72 12.86 1.27 11.67
C TYR A 72 12.68 2.54 12.51
N VAL A 73 13.04 2.46 13.79
CA VAL A 73 12.96 3.60 14.73
C VAL A 73 14.36 4.14 15.00
N TYR A 74 14.56 5.44 14.80
CA TYR A 74 15.77 6.16 15.16
C TYR A 74 15.53 7.07 16.37
N HIS A 75 16.40 6.96 17.39
CA HIS A 75 16.41 7.83 18.59
C HIS A 75 15.02 8.03 19.24
N SER A 76 14.33 6.93 19.52
CA SER A 76 13.05 6.85 20.26
C SER A 76 11.84 7.62 19.72
N GLU A 77 11.95 8.42 18.65
CA GLU A 77 10.85 9.28 18.21
C GLU A 77 10.62 9.33 16.70
N LYS A 78 11.58 8.88 15.88
CA LYS A 78 11.47 8.97 14.41
C LYS A 78 11.32 7.60 13.79
N TRP A 79 10.30 7.46 12.94
CA TRP A 79 10.11 6.29 12.09
C TRP A 79 10.72 6.58 10.73
N LEU A 80 11.60 5.71 10.25
CA LEU A 80 12.34 5.90 9.01
C LEU A 80 12.25 4.66 8.13
N ILE A 81 12.41 4.84 6.82
CA ILE A 81 12.44 3.75 5.86
C ILE A 81 13.80 3.06 5.89
N SER A 82 13.78 1.73 6.00
CA SER A 82 14.99 0.91 6.02
C SER A 82 15.70 0.90 4.66
N GLU A 83 17.02 0.71 4.69
CA GLU A 83 17.85 0.65 3.48
C GLU A 83 17.41 -0.46 2.50
N ASN A 84 17.07 -1.64 3.03
CA ASN A 84 16.66 -2.80 2.23
C ASN A 84 15.15 -2.87 1.96
N ALA A 85 14.38 -1.84 2.34
CA ALA A 85 12.92 -1.85 2.26
C ALA A 85 12.41 -2.19 0.86
N LYS A 86 12.95 -1.51 -0.17
CA LYS A 86 12.55 -1.74 -1.56
C LYS A 86 12.86 -3.16 -2.03
N HIS A 87 14.04 -3.68 -1.70
CA HIS A 87 14.43 -5.03 -2.08
C HIS A 87 13.53 -6.08 -1.43
N ILE A 88 13.21 -5.93 -0.15
CA ILE A 88 12.26 -6.81 0.57
C ILE A 88 10.90 -6.81 -0.12
N LEU A 89 10.39 -5.62 -0.50
CA LEU A 89 9.10 -5.49 -1.18
C LEU A 89 9.11 -6.11 -2.58
N GLN A 90 10.21 -5.98 -3.32
CA GLN A 90 10.37 -6.62 -4.62
C GLN A 90 10.35 -8.14 -4.51
N LEU A 91 11.05 -8.72 -3.52
CA LEU A 91 11.03 -10.16 -3.27
C LEU A 91 9.63 -10.67 -2.89
N GLU A 92 8.91 -9.94 -2.04
CA GLU A 92 7.52 -10.31 -1.71
C GLU A 92 6.61 -10.18 -2.95
N TYR A 93 6.79 -9.16 -3.79
CA TYR A 93 6.05 -9.02 -5.05
C TYR A 93 6.29 -10.20 -6.00
N GLU A 94 7.55 -10.57 -6.22
CA GLU A 94 7.94 -11.72 -7.06
C GLU A 94 7.33 -13.01 -6.51
N LYS A 95 7.43 -13.23 -5.20
CA LYS A 95 6.83 -14.39 -4.53
C LYS A 95 5.31 -14.47 -4.76
N ARG A 96 4.59 -13.33 -4.74
CA ARG A 96 3.13 -13.32 -5.02
C ARG A 96 2.81 -13.66 -6.47
N LEU A 97 3.67 -13.30 -7.41
CA LEU A 97 3.51 -13.71 -8.81
C LEU A 97 3.75 -15.21 -8.98
N ASP A 98 4.73 -15.78 -8.27
CA ASP A 98 4.97 -17.21 -8.26
C ASP A 98 3.78 -17.98 -7.65
N GLU A 99 3.24 -17.52 -6.52
CA GLU A 99 2.01 -18.07 -5.92
C GLU A 99 0.82 -18.03 -6.91
N LEU A 100 0.67 -16.92 -7.65
CA LEU A 100 -0.38 -16.81 -8.67
C LEU A 100 -0.16 -17.80 -9.82
N TYR A 101 1.09 -17.98 -10.25
CA TYR A 101 1.44 -18.95 -11.29
C TYR A 101 1.10 -20.37 -10.86
N GLU A 102 1.47 -20.77 -9.64
CA GLU A 102 1.17 -22.10 -9.09
C GLU A 102 -0.34 -22.36 -9.08
N ILE A 103 -1.13 -21.39 -8.59
CA ILE A 103 -2.60 -21.49 -8.59
C ILE A 103 -3.14 -21.61 -10.03
N ALA A 104 -2.65 -20.80 -10.96
CA ALA A 104 -3.10 -20.85 -12.35
C ALA A 104 -2.76 -22.19 -13.01
N PHE A 105 -1.61 -22.77 -12.69
CA PHE A 105 -1.18 -24.08 -13.16
C PHE A 105 -2.07 -25.20 -12.60
N GLU A 106 -2.40 -25.16 -11.31
CA GLU A 106 -3.36 -26.10 -10.69
C GLU A 106 -4.74 -26.03 -11.37
N LEU A 107 -5.26 -24.84 -11.62
CA LEU A 107 -6.55 -24.65 -12.31
C LEU A 107 -6.53 -25.22 -13.73
N TYR A 108 -5.42 -25.06 -14.45
CA TYR A 108 -5.24 -25.67 -15.75
C TYR A 108 -5.28 -27.21 -15.69
N LEU A 109 -4.63 -27.83 -14.69
CA LEU A 109 -4.68 -29.28 -14.47
C LEU A 109 -6.10 -29.78 -14.13
N MET A 110 -6.93 -28.91 -13.53
CA MET A 110 -8.35 -29.17 -13.27
C MET A 110 -9.25 -28.94 -14.49
N HIS A 111 -8.67 -28.70 -15.67
CA HIS A 111 -9.37 -28.38 -16.92
C HIS A 111 -10.28 -27.14 -16.84
N VAL A 112 -9.94 -26.18 -15.97
CA VAL A 112 -10.58 -24.86 -15.97
C VAL A 112 -10.13 -24.09 -17.21
N ASP A 113 -11.10 -23.53 -17.93
CA ASP A 113 -10.80 -22.76 -19.13
C ASP A 113 -10.00 -21.48 -18.80
N GLN A 114 -9.02 -21.17 -19.64
CA GLN A 114 -8.15 -20.00 -19.45
C GLN A 114 -8.98 -18.70 -19.42
N ALA A 115 -10.08 -18.64 -20.18
CA ALA A 115 -10.94 -17.46 -20.19
C ALA A 115 -11.60 -17.21 -18.82
N GLU A 116 -11.98 -18.26 -18.09
CA GLU A 116 -12.57 -18.16 -16.75
C GLU A 116 -11.53 -17.63 -15.75
N VAL A 117 -10.29 -18.14 -15.81
CA VAL A 117 -9.19 -17.66 -14.94
C VAL A 117 -8.90 -16.18 -15.21
N ILE A 118 -8.80 -15.77 -16.48
CA ILE A 118 -8.61 -14.38 -16.87
C ILE A 118 -9.79 -13.52 -16.42
N PHE A 119 -11.02 -14.02 -16.54
CA PHE A 119 -12.22 -13.31 -16.07
C PHE A 119 -12.15 -13.04 -14.57
N ARG A 120 -11.77 -14.03 -13.74
CA ARG A 120 -11.60 -13.85 -12.29
C ARG A 120 -10.51 -12.84 -11.94
N ILE A 121 -9.38 -12.85 -12.65
CA ILE A 121 -8.33 -11.85 -12.48
C ILE A 121 -8.87 -10.46 -12.79
N ARG A 122 -9.51 -10.28 -13.95
CA ARG A 122 -10.12 -8.99 -14.34
C ARG A 122 -11.15 -8.51 -13.34
N GLN A 123 -11.97 -9.41 -12.81
CA GLN A 123 -12.94 -9.08 -11.77
C GLN A 123 -12.24 -8.54 -10.51
N ALA A 124 -11.15 -9.17 -10.06
CA ALA A 124 -10.37 -8.69 -8.92
C ALA A 124 -9.81 -7.28 -9.14
N TYR A 125 -9.31 -6.97 -10.35
CA TYR A 125 -8.86 -5.62 -10.70
C TYR A 125 -10.02 -4.62 -10.78
N PHE A 126 -11.17 -5.01 -11.35
CA PHE A 126 -12.35 -4.16 -11.46
C PHE A 126 -12.96 -3.81 -10.09
N ASP A 127 -13.02 -4.77 -9.17
CA ASP A 127 -13.49 -4.55 -7.80
C ASP A 127 -12.58 -3.53 -7.07
N VAL A 128 -11.28 -3.52 -7.38
CA VAL A 128 -10.30 -2.56 -6.85
C VAL A 128 -10.35 -1.20 -7.56
N GLU A 129 -10.57 -1.14 -8.88
CA GLU A 129 -10.65 0.11 -9.65
C GLU A 129 -11.97 0.84 -9.47
N THR A 130 -13.10 0.13 -9.42
CA THR A 130 -14.40 0.69 -9.03
C THR A 130 -14.29 1.35 -7.67
N TYR A 131 -13.54 0.71 -6.79
CA TYR A 131 -13.19 1.24 -5.50
C TYR A 131 -12.31 2.51 -5.57
N LYS A 132 -11.23 2.54 -6.37
CA LYS A 132 -10.39 3.74 -6.57
C LYS A 132 -11.13 4.91 -7.25
N LYS A 133 -12.02 4.64 -8.19
CA LYS A 133 -12.81 5.67 -8.89
C LYS A 133 -13.82 6.34 -7.97
N HIS A 134 -14.48 5.56 -7.11
CA HIS A 134 -15.37 6.09 -6.06
C HIS A 134 -14.65 7.01 -5.06
N LEU A 135 -13.37 6.74 -4.81
CA LEU A 135 -12.49 7.59 -4.01
C LEU A 135 -12.11 8.90 -4.71
N MET A 136 -11.70 8.81 -5.98
CA MET A 136 -11.25 9.98 -6.77
C MET A 136 -12.40 10.93 -7.12
N GLU A 137 -13.63 10.45 -7.29
CA GLU A 137 -14.80 11.31 -7.48
C GLU A 137 -15.19 12.09 -6.20
N LYS A 138 -14.72 11.67 -5.02
CA LYS A 138 -14.96 12.35 -3.73
C LYS A 138 -13.81 13.23 -3.27
N CYS A 139 -12.60 12.92 -3.72
CA CYS A 139 -11.43 13.79 -3.57
C CYS A 139 -11.34 14.69 -4.79
N GLY A 140 -12.06 15.81 -4.79
CA GLY A 140 -12.04 16.75 -5.91
C GLY A 140 -10.60 17.17 -6.29
N SER A 141 -10.28 16.99 -7.58
CA SER A 141 -9.35 17.79 -8.38
C SER A 141 -8.24 18.55 -7.64
N THR A 142 -7.13 17.88 -7.29
CA THR A 142 -5.88 18.62 -6.96
C THR A 142 -4.58 17.96 -7.43
N TYR A 143 -4.60 16.83 -8.13
CA TYR A 143 -3.35 16.15 -8.53
C TYR A 143 -3.26 15.74 -10.01
N LEU A 144 -4.01 16.40 -10.90
CA LEU A 144 -3.89 16.18 -12.35
C LEU A 144 -3.53 17.46 -13.14
N SER A 145 -2.89 18.45 -12.50
CA SER A 145 -2.38 19.65 -13.19
C SER A 145 -0.92 19.94 -12.86
N SER A 146 -0.01 19.00 -13.16
CA SER A 146 1.42 19.28 -13.23
C SER A 146 2.20 18.19 -13.97
N THR A 147 1.73 17.84 -15.17
CA THR A 147 2.62 17.34 -16.24
C THR A 147 2.11 17.92 -17.56
N THR A 148 2.56 19.14 -17.84
CA THR A 148 2.71 19.66 -19.21
C THR A 148 4.10 19.34 -19.68
#